data_AF-A0A142JHR8-F1
#
_entry.id   AF-A0A142JHR8-F1
#
_cell.length_a   1.000
_cell.length_b   1.000
_cell.length_c   1.000
_cell.angle_alpha   90.00
_cell.angle_beta   90.00
_cell.angle_gamma   90.00
#
_symmetry.space_group_name_H-M   'P 1'
#
loop_
_entity.id
_entity.type
_entity.pdbx_description
1 polymer ?
#
loop_
_entity_poly.entity_id
_entity_poly.type
_entity_poly.pdbx_seq_one_letter_code
_entity_poly.pdbx_strand_id
1 'polypeptide(L)'
;MDWPIGTPVSKATRRLNEDIVDLAADSTALKRENATLRRKLDNAERALAQANEILSIVRDSNSMAALQIAQMEKLAVELKRAAVKHPHQPLSRWVKFGPMAILLASIKDQ
;
A
#
# COMPACT_ATOMS: atom_id res chain seq x y z
N MET A 1 35.73 -38.96 1.76
CA MET A 1 36.50 -38.66 2.99
C MET A 1 37.74 -39.54 2.93
N ASP A 2 38.85 -39.00 2.47
CA ASP A 2 40.11 -39.74 2.46
C ASP A 2 40.84 -39.44 3.77
N TRP A 3 40.91 -40.47 4.62
CA TRP A 3 41.61 -40.38 5.89
C TRP A 3 43.07 -40.73 5.67
N PRO A 4 44.02 -39.97 6.25
CA PRO A 4 45.42 -40.35 6.19
C PRO A 4 45.61 -41.74 6.82
N ILE A 5 46.24 -42.63 6.06
CA ILE A 5 46.53 -44.01 6.44
C ILE A 5 47.33 -43.97 7.76
N GLY A 6 46.86 -44.69 8.78
CA GLY A 6 47.47 -44.73 10.12
C GLY A 6 46.76 -43.89 11.20
N THR A 7 45.62 -43.26 10.90
CA THR A 7 44.82 -42.60 11.94
C THR A 7 44.20 -43.64 12.89
N PRO A 8 44.50 -43.63 14.20
CA PRO A 8 43.90 -44.58 15.13
C PRO A 8 42.38 -44.34 15.21
N VAL A 9 41.61 -45.43 15.28
CA VAL A 9 40.14 -45.41 15.30
C VAL A 9 39.59 -44.44 16.35
N SER A 10 40.22 -44.39 17.54
CA SER A 10 39.85 -43.45 18.61
C SER A 10 39.89 -41.98 18.20
N LYS A 11 40.87 -41.58 17.37
CA LYS A 11 41.01 -40.20 16.88
C LYS A 11 40.00 -39.89 15.78
N ALA A 12 39.68 -40.86 14.92
CA ALA A 12 38.63 -40.74 13.92
C ALA A 12 37.24 -40.62 14.57
N THR A 13 36.94 -41.45 15.58
CA THR A 13 35.69 -41.39 16.34
C THR A 13 35.54 -40.06 17.10
N ARG A 14 36.62 -39.55 17.68
CA ARG A 14 36.59 -38.24 18.36
C ARG A 14 36.24 -37.10 17.41
N ARG A 15 36.89 -37.05 16.23
CA ARG A 15 36.61 -36.04 15.21
C ARG A 15 35.19 -36.13 14.67
N LEU A 16 34.70 -37.34 14.41
CA LEU A 16 33.29 -37.53 14.02
C LEU A 16 32.32 -37.03 15.09
N ASN A 17 32.62 -37.26 16.37
CA ASN A 17 31.78 -36.74 17.46
C ASN A 17 31.81 -35.21 17.53
N GLU A 18 32.97 -34.59 17.31
CA GLU A 18 33.11 -33.13 17.21
C GLU A 18 32.27 -32.58 16.03
N ASP A 19 32.42 -33.17 14.84
CA ASP A 19 31.65 -32.80 13.65
C ASP A 19 30.13 -32.95 13.86
N ILE A 20 29.68 -34.01 14.56
CA ILE A 20 28.26 -34.22 14.88
C ILE A 20 27.72 -33.13 15.81
N VAL A 21 28.52 -32.70 16.80
CA VAL A 21 28.13 -31.62 17.72
C VAL A 21 28.04 -30.29 16.97
N ASP A 22 29.01 -29.99 16.12
CA ASP A 22 29.03 -28.77 15.32
C ASP A 22 27.84 -28.73 14.33
N LEU A 23 27.57 -29.83 13.62
CA LEU A 23 26.41 -29.96 12.75
C LEU A 23 25.08 -29.79 13.50
N ALA A 24 24.99 -30.30 14.73
CA ALA A 24 23.81 -30.12 15.56
C ALA A 24 23.63 -28.64 15.95
N ALA A 25 24.72 -27.96 16.32
CA ALA A 25 24.71 -26.53 16.63
C ALA A 25 24.24 -25.71 15.42
N ASP A 26 24.84 -25.94 14.25
CA ASP A 26 24.48 -25.27 12.99
C ASP A 26 23.02 -25.52 12.60
N SER A 27 22.55 -26.76 12.75
CA SER A 27 21.15 -27.10 12.49
C SER A 27 20.19 -26.30 13.38
N THR A 28 20.55 -26.10 14.65
CA THR A 28 19.71 -25.29 15.56
C THR A 28 19.77 -23.80 15.23
N ALA A 29 20.92 -23.27 14.81
CA ALA A 29 21.07 -21.89 14.36
C ALA A 29 20.21 -21.62 13.12
N LEU A 30 20.32 -22.48 12.10
CA LEU A 30 19.52 -22.38 10.88
C LEU A 30 18.02 -22.47 11.14
N LYS A 31 17.57 -23.32 12.07
CA LYS A 31 16.15 -23.38 12.47
C LYS A 31 15.67 -22.07 13.09
N ARG A 32 16.48 -21.43 13.93
CA ARG A 32 16.14 -20.13 14.53
C ARG A 32 16.10 -19.01 13.49
N GLU A 33 17.05 -19.01 12.56
CA GLU A 33 17.08 -18.05 11.45
C GLU A 33 15.86 -18.23 10.55
N ASN A 34 15.52 -19.48 10.19
CA ASN A 34 14.36 -19.77 9.37
C ASN A 34 13.05 -19.33 10.05
N ALA A 35 12.92 -19.58 11.35
CA ALA A 35 11.77 -19.11 12.12
C ALA A 35 11.69 -17.56 12.16
N THR A 36 12.84 -16.89 12.26
CA THR A 36 12.91 -15.43 12.23
C THR A 36 12.54 -14.88 10.85
N LEU A 37 13.03 -15.49 9.77
CA LEU A 37 12.70 -15.10 8.40
C LEU A 37 11.22 -15.28 8.10
N ARG A 38 10.61 -16.39 8.54
CA ARG A 38 9.16 -16.62 8.42
C ARG A 38 8.35 -15.51 9.10
N ARG A 39 8.72 -15.14 10.34
CA ARG A 39 8.05 -14.01 11.04
C ARG A 39 8.20 -12.69 10.29
N LYS A 40 9.39 -12.42 9.73
CA LYS A 40 9.62 -11.21 8.92
C LYS A 40 8.78 -11.22 7.65
N LEU A 41 8.65 -12.38 6.99
CA LEU A 41 7.79 -12.55 5.82
C LEU A 41 6.32 -12.29 6.16
N ASP A 42 5.79 -12.94 7.21
CA ASP A 42 4.40 -12.74 7.65
C ASP A 42 4.10 -11.26 7.95
N ASN A 43 5.05 -10.56 8.58
CA ASN A 43 4.90 -9.13 8.87
C ASN A 43 4.93 -8.28 7.59
N ALA A 44 5.82 -8.60 6.64
CA ALA A 44 5.91 -7.90 5.36
C ALA A 44 4.64 -8.12 4.51
N GLU A 45 4.08 -9.33 4.51
CA GLU A 45 2.83 -9.64 3.81
C GLU A 45 1.65 -8.85 4.39
N ARG A 46 1.55 -8.74 5.73
CA ARG A 46 0.53 -7.90 6.37
C ARG A 46 0.71 -6.42 6.04
N ALA A 47 1.93 -5.91 6.06
CA ALA A 47 2.21 -4.52 5.69
C ALA A 47 1.85 -4.23 4.23
N LEU A 48 2.11 -5.18 3.33
CA LEU A 48 1.74 -5.07 1.91
C LEU A 48 0.22 -5.08 1.74
N ALA A 49 -0.51 -5.93 2.46
CA ALA A 49 -1.98 -5.93 2.43
C ALA A 49 -2.56 -4.57 2.89
N GLN A 50 -2.06 -4.02 3.99
CA GLN A 50 -2.47 -2.70 4.48
C GLN A 50 -2.13 -1.57 3.49
N ALA A 51 -0.94 -1.61 2.89
CA ALA A 51 -0.54 -0.62 1.89
C ALA A 51 -1.45 -0.65 0.65
N ASN A 52 -1.85 -1.85 0.20
CA ASN A 52 -2.78 -2.00 -0.92
C ASN A 52 -4.18 -1.48 -0.60
N GLU A 53 -4.66 -1.69 0.62
CA GLU A 53 -5.94 -1.13 1.09
C GLU A 53 -5.91 0.40 1.08
N ILE A 54 -4.85 1.01 1.64
CA ILE A 54 -4.66 2.46 1.64
C ILE A 54 -4.59 3.00 0.20
N LEU A 55 -3.86 2.33 -0.69
CA LEU A 55 -3.78 2.72 -2.10
C LEU A 55 -5.13 2.67 -2.80
N SER A 56 -5.99 1.71 -2.46
CA SER A 56 -7.37 1.65 -2.98
C SER A 56 -8.17 2.86 -2.53
N ILE A 57 -8.15 3.16 -1.22
CA ILE A 57 -8.86 4.31 -0.65
C ILE A 57 -8.40 5.63 -1.27
N VAL A 58 -7.09 5.80 -1.47
CA VAL A 58 -6.53 7.00 -2.11
C VAL A 58 -6.98 7.12 -3.57
N ARG A 59 -7.04 6.01 -4.31
CA ARG A 59 -7.54 6.02 -5.70
C ARG A 59 -9.01 6.42 -5.76
N ASP A 60 -9.83 5.87 -4.88
CA ASP A 60 -11.25 6.20 -4.80
C ASP A 60 -11.44 7.69 -4.43
N SER A 61 -10.71 8.18 -3.41
CA SER A 61 -10.72 9.58 -3.03
C SER A 61 -10.27 10.51 -4.16
N ASN A 62 -9.19 10.17 -4.88
CA ASN A 62 -8.72 10.95 -6.03
C ASN A 62 -9.74 10.96 -7.17
N SER A 63 -10.44 9.84 -7.41
CA SER A 63 -11.50 9.79 -8.43
C SER A 63 -12.67 10.70 -8.08
N MET A 64 -13.07 10.74 -6.80
CA MET A 64 -14.11 11.63 -6.29
C MET A 64 -13.70 13.10 -6.40
N ALA A 65 -12.46 13.43 -6.03
CA ALA A 65 -11.92 14.78 -6.18
C ALA A 65 -11.85 15.22 -7.65
N ALA A 66 -11.42 14.35 -8.56
CA ALA A 66 -11.41 14.63 -9.99
C ALA A 66 -12.82 14.88 -10.56
N LEU A 67 -13.81 14.11 -10.10
CA LEU A 67 -15.22 14.31 -10.48
C LEU A 67 -15.74 15.66 -9.97
N GLN A 68 -15.45 16.02 -8.72
CA GLN A 68 -15.83 17.31 -8.15
C GLN A 68 -15.19 18.47 -8.92
N ILE A 69 -13.91 18.38 -9.25
CA ILE A 69 -13.22 19.40 -10.08
C ILE A 69 -13.92 19.54 -11.44
N ALA A 70 -14.18 18.44 -12.14
CA ALA A 70 -14.85 18.49 -13.44
C ALA A 70 -16.27 19.10 -13.36
N GLN A 71 -17.00 18.83 -12.29
CA GLN A 71 -18.31 19.43 -12.04
C GLN A 71 -18.21 20.94 -11.77
N MET A 72 -17.22 21.39 -11.00
CA MET A 72 -16.98 22.82 -10.75
C MET A 72 -16.52 23.56 -12.00
N GLU A 73 -15.67 22.93 -12.84
CA GLU A 73 -15.27 23.49 -14.13
C GLU A 73 -16.47 23.68 -15.06
N LYS A 74 -17.34 22.67 -15.16
CA LYS A 74 -18.59 22.79 -15.93
C LYS A 74 -19.46 23.92 -15.41
N LEU A 75 -19.62 24.04 -14.08
CA LEU A 75 -20.36 25.14 -13.47
C LEU A 75 -19.76 26.50 -13.83
N ALA A 76 -18.43 26.65 -13.75
CA ALA A 76 -17.76 27.90 -14.09
C ALA A 76 -17.99 28.31 -15.55
N VAL A 77 -17.94 27.35 -16.48
CA VAL A 77 -18.23 27.58 -17.90
C VAL A 77 -19.68 28.03 -18.11
N GLU A 78 -20.64 27.38 -17.45
CA GLU A 78 -22.05 27.73 -17.57
C GLU A 78 -22.36 29.10 -16.96
N LEU A 79 -21.79 29.43 -15.81
CA LEU A 79 -21.92 30.75 -15.20
C LEU A 79 -21.34 31.84 -16.10
N LYS A 80 -20.18 31.60 -16.72
CA LYS A 80 -19.59 32.53 -17.69
C LYS A 80 -20.51 32.75 -18.89
N ARG A 81 -21.08 31.67 -19.45
CA ARG A 81 -22.04 31.75 -20.57
C ARG A 81 -23.31 32.49 -20.18
N ALA A 82 -23.84 32.24 -18.98
CA ALA A 82 -25.02 32.90 -18.46
C ALA A 82 -24.80 34.40 -18.23
N ALA A 83 -23.65 34.78 -17.67
CA ALA A 83 -23.30 36.19 -17.44
C ALA A 83 -23.25 36.98 -18.76
N VAL A 84 -22.76 36.37 -19.85
CA VAL A 84 -22.79 36.99 -21.18
C VAL A 84 -24.21 37.15 -21.71
N LYS A 85 -25.07 36.14 -21.53
CA LYS A 85 -26.48 36.17 -22.00
C LYS A 85 -27.36 37.11 -21.17
N HIS A 86 -27.05 37.29 -19.89
CA HIS A 86 -27.85 38.05 -18.94
C HIS A 86 -26.98 39.04 -18.12
N PRO A 87 -26.45 40.11 -18.75
CA PRO A 87 -25.46 41.00 -18.12
C PRO A 87 -25.98 41.74 -16.88
N HIS A 88 -27.29 41.97 -16.82
CA HIS A 88 -27.95 42.71 -15.74
C HIS A 88 -28.50 41.80 -14.64
N GLN A 89 -28.41 40.47 -14.77
CA GLN A 89 -28.81 39.57 -13.71
C GLN A 89 -27.63 39.32 -12.75
N PRO A 90 -27.84 39.48 -11.44
CA PRO A 90 -26.79 39.18 -10.48
C PRO A 90 -26.46 37.69 -10.52
N LEU A 91 -25.16 37.38 -10.64
CA LEU A 91 -24.62 36.01 -10.65
C LEU A 91 -25.09 35.19 -9.44
N SER A 92 -25.25 35.84 -8.28
CA SER A 92 -25.79 35.22 -7.06
C SER A 92 -27.19 34.61 -7.24
N ARG A 93 -28.03 35.18 -8.11
CA ARG A 93 -29.35 34.63 -8.42
C ARG A 93 -29.25 33.37 -9.29
N TRP A 94 -28.28 33.30 -10.20
CA TRP A 94 -28.00 32.12 -11.02
C TRP A 94 -27.40 30.96 -10.21
N VAL A 95 -26.51 31.28 -9.26
CA VAL A 95 -25.97 30.28 -8.32
C VAL A 95 -27.08 29.68 -7.45
N LYS A 96 -28.08 30.49 -7.05
CA LYS A 96 -29.15 30.05 -6.14
C LYS A 96 -30.39 29.45 -6.83
N PHE A 97 -30.72 29.89 -8.04
CA PHE A 97 -31.97 29.52 -8.73
C PHE A 97 -31.77 29.17 -10.22
N GLY A 98 -30.53 29.15 -10.70
CA GLY A 98 -30.22 28.75 -12.06
C GLY A 98 -30.25 27.23 -12.26
N PRO A 99 -30.03 26.76 -13.49
CA PRO A 99 -30.07 25.33 -13.83
C PRO A 99 -29.06 24.47 -13.04
N MET A 100 -28.05 25.10 -12.42
CA MET A 100 -27.01 24.42 -11.63
C MET A 100 -27.17 24.58 -10.11
N ALA A 101 -28.28 25.15 -9.62
CA ALA A 101 -28.53 25.26 -8.18
C ALA A 101 -28.61 23.89 -7.48
N ILE A 102 -29.12 22.86 -8.19
CA ILE A 102 -29.19 21.47 -7.69
C ILE A 102 -27.78 20.88 -7.53
N LEU A 103 -26.87 21.14 -8.47
CA LEU A 103 -25.49 20.69 -8.39
C LEU A 103 -24.76 21.31 -7.19
N LEU A 104 -24.93 22.62 -6.99
CA LEU A 104 -24.35 23.33 -5.84
C LEU A 104 -24.93 22.86 -4.50
N ALA A 105 -26.23 22.57 -4.45
CA ALA A 105 -26.83 21.95 -3.27
C ALA A 105 -26.21 20.57 -3.00
N SER A 106 -26.05 19.75 -4.04
CA SER A 106 -25.46 18.41 -3.90
C SER A 106 -23.98 18.42 -3.47
N ILE A 107 -23.22 19.47 -3.81
CA ILE A 107 -21.83 19.64 -3.36
C ILE A 107 -21.78 20.09 -1.89
N LYS A 108 -22.77 20.87 -1.43
CA LYS A 108 -22.83 21.35 -0.04
C LYS A 108 -23.19 20.23 0.94
N ASP A 109 -23.99 19.26 0.49
CA ASP A 109 -24.50 18.16 1.32
C ASP A 109 -23.57 16.93 1.34
N GLN A 110 -22.42 16.99 0.66
CA GLN A 110 -21.32 16.02 0.72
C GLN A 110 -20.29 16.40 1.79
#